data_AF-A0A1H9VGW4-F1
#
_entry.id   AF-A0A1H9VGW4-F1
#
_cell.length_a   1.000
_cell.length_b   1.000
_cell.length_c   1.000
_cell.angle_alpha   90.00
_cell.angle_beta   90.00
_cell.angle_gamma   90.00
#
_symmetry.space_group_name_H-M   'P 1'
#
loop_
_entity.id
_entity.type
_entity.pdbx_description
1 polymer ?
#
loop_
_entity_poly.entity_id
_entity_poly.type
_entity_poly.pdbx_seq_one_letter_code
_entity_poly.pdbx_strand_id
1 'polypeptide(L)'
;MSYSDSTTEDVGQVVGTDGDDGAPGRGVTSVEAVDGRLAVTFSDGTRQDAGPLPAGPPGAPGRGVQRAEVVDCRWQVTYTDGTTEDAGNACTTETVTPSPTTGGLSLLPSRR
;
A
#
# COMPACT_ATOMS: atom_id res chain seq x y z
N MET A 1 29.93 18.48 64.70
CA MET A 1 30.69 18.59 65.96
C MET A 1 30.68 20.06 66.36
N SER A 2 30.20 20.39 67.56
CA SER A 2 30.19 21.78 68.06
C SER A 2 31.24 21.90 69.15
N TYR A 3 32.31 22.64 68.88
CA TYR A 3 33.28 23.01 69.91
C TYR A 3 32.73 24.26 70.62
N SER A 4 32.50 24.15 71.93
CA SER A 4 31.95 25.23 72.77
C SER A 4 32.99 26.30 73.11
N ASP A 5 34.19 26.23 72.55
CA ASP A 5 35.33 27.09 72.85
C ASP A 5 35.62 28.15 71.77
N SER A 6 34.70 28.34 70.83
CA SER A 6 34.81 29.32 69.71
C SER A 6 36.03 29.14 68.81
N THR A 7 36.72 28.00 68.89
CA THR A 7 37.81 27.67 67.97
C THR A 7 37.23 27.20 66.63
N THR A 8 37.88 27.60 65.52
CA THR A 8 37.50 27.18 64.16
C THR A 8 38.71 26.45 63.57
N GLU A 9 38.53 25.18 63.20
CA GLU A 9 39.50 24.41 62.45
C GLU A 9 39.08 24.33 60.98
N ASP A 10 40.03 24.55 60.06
CA ASP A 10 39.83 24.31 58.63
C ASP A 10 39.87 22.80 58.37
N VAL A 11 38.71 22.22 58.05
CA VAL A 11 38.56 20.79 57.74
C VAL A 11 39.07 20.41 56.34
N GLY A 12 39.69 21.35 55.63
CA GLY A 12 40.22 21.16 54.30
C GLY A 12 39.17 21.28 53.20
N GLN A 13 39.64 21.23 51.95
CA GLN A 13 38.77 21.31 50.78
C GLN A 13 37.97 20.02 50.61
N VAL A 14 36.64 20.12 50.68
CA VAL A 14 35.73 19.02 50.31
C VAL A 14 35.69 18.93 48.79
N VAL A 15 36.29 17.89 48.23
CA VAL A 15 36.17 17.56 46.80
C VAL A 15 35.19 16.39 46.67
N GLY A 16 34.03 16.66 46.06
CA GLY A 16 33.11 15.60 45.66
C GLY A 16 33.67 14.83 44.46
N THR A 17 33.39 13.53 44.38
CA THR A 17 33.70 12.76 43.18
C THR A 17 32.76 13.17 42.05
N ASP A 18 33.26 13.07 40.81
CA ASP A 18 32.41 13.17 39.64
C ASP A 18 31.30 12.10 39.70
N GLY A 19 30.11 12.45 39.21
CA GLY A 19 29.01 11.49 39.09
C GLY A 19 29.30 10.45 38.01
N ASP A 20 28.62 9.31 38.09
CA ASP A 20 28.71 8.28 37.06
C ASP A 20 28.12 8.76 35.73
N ASP A 21 28.67 8.23 34.63
CA ASP A 21 28.12 8.45 33.29
C ASP A 21 26.69 7.88 33.18
N GLY A 22 25.86 8.56 32.40
CA GLY A 22 24.51 8.08 32.08
C GLY A 22 24.52 6.79 31.27
N ALA A 23 23.45 6.00 31.40
CA ALA A 23 23.28 4.79 30.60
C ALA A 23 23.19 5.12 29.09
N PRO A 24 23.63 4.19 28.20
CA PRO A 24 23.46 4.35 26.76
C PRO A 24 22.00 4.57 26.36
N GLY A 25 21.78 5.44 25.37
CA GLY A 25 20.45 5.66 24.80
C GLY A 25 19.97 4.48 23.94
N ARG A 26 18.68 4.50 23.59
CA ARG A 26 18.05 3.58 22.63
C ARG A 26 17.73 4.28 21.31
N GLY A 27 17.93 3.58 20.20
CA GLY A 27 17.58 4.04 18.86
C GLY A 27 16.25 3.47 18.36
N VAL A 28 15.73 4.01 17.26
CA VAL A 28 14.56 3.48 16.54
C VAL A 28 15.04 2.58 15.40
N THR A 29 14.49 1.37 15.31
CA THR A 29 14.80 0.38 14.26
C THR A 29 13.74 0.31 13.18
N SER A 30 12.45 0.47 13.55
CA SER A 30 11.36 0.54 12.57
C SER A 30 10.18 1.36 13.07
N VAL A 31 9.40 1.85 12.12
CA VAL A 31 8.14 2.55 12.35
C VAL A 31 7.12 2.00 11.35
N GLU A 32 5.95 1.61 11.83
CA GLU A 32 4.91 1.03 10.99
C GLU A 32 3.50 1.43 11.43
N ALA A 33 2.58 1.39 10.47
CA ALA A 33 1.16 1.57 10.71
C ALA A 33 0.52 0.19 10.91
N VAL A 34 -0.06 -0.06 12.07
CA VAL A 34 -0.78 -1.30 12.40
C VAL A 34 -2.16 -0.93 12.91
N ASP A 35 -3.20 -1.39 12.22
CA ASP A 35 -4.61 -1.18 12.62
C ASP A 35 -4.97 0.29 12.91
N GLY A 36 -4.44 1.21 12.09
CA GLY A 36 -4.68 2.65 12.25
C GLY A 36 -3.89 3.30 13.39
N ARG A 37 -2.86 2.65 13.92
CA ARG A 37 -1.98 3.18 14.97
C ARG A 37 -0.52 3.14 14.54
N LEU A 38 0.26 4.08 15.06
CA LEU A 38 1.69 4.15 14.84
C LEU A 38 2.38 3.25 15.86
N ALA A 39 3.18 2.31 15.39
CA ALA A 39 3.99 1.45 16.22
C ALA A 39 5.47 1.66 15.92
N VAL A 40 6.27 1.79 16.97
CA VAL A 40 7.72 2.04 16.91
C VAL A 40 8.45 0.87 17.54
N THR A 41 9.46 0.35 16.85
CA THR A 41 10.37 -0.66 17.38
C THR A 41 11.71 -0.01 17.70
N PHE A 42 12.27 -0.32 18.86
CA PHE A 42 13.55 0.22 19.32
C PHE A 42 14.70 -0.77 19.12
N SER A 43 15.93 -0.29 19.29
CA SER A 43 17.17 -1.07 19.15
C SER A 43 17.34 -2.18 20.18
N ASP A 44 16.61 -2.13 21.28
CA ASP A 44 16.58 -3.19 22.31
C ASP A 44 15.43 -4.19 22.12
N GLY A 45 14.76 -4.15 20.96
CA GLY A 45 13.68 -5.07 20.61
C GLY A 45 12.34 -4.74 21.26
N THR A 46 12.26 -3.70 22.09
CA THR A 46 10.96 -3.26 22.62
C THR A 46 10.13 -2.57 21.54
N ARG A 47 8.81 -2.67 21.68
CA ARG A 47 7.83 -2.04 20.79
C ARG A 47 6.91 -1.13 21.58
N GLN A 48 6.61 0.04 21.02
CA GLN A 48 5.74 1.03 21.62
C GLN A 48 4.64 1.48 20.65
N ASP A 49 3.42 1.54 21.16
CA ASP A 49 2.31 2.24 20.51
C ASP A 49 2.49 3.75 20.73
N ALA A 50 2.71 4.48 19.63
CA ALA A 50 2.93 5.92 19.63
C ALA A 50 1.63 6.72 19.40
N GLY A 51 0.49 6.04 19.36
CA GLY A 51 -0.83 6.66 19.23
C GLY A 51 -1.54 6.35 17.92
N PRO A 52 -2.79 6.82 17.77
CA PRO A 52 -3.56 6.65 16.55
C PRO A 52 -2.99 7.50 15.40
N LEU A 53 -3.11 6.98 14.19
CA LEU A 53 -2.88 7.76 12.98
C LEU A 53 -4.10 8.66 12.71
N PRO A 54 -3.89 9.91 12.29
CA PRO A 54 -4.99 10.75 11.86
C PRO A 54 -5.69 10.14 10.65
N ALA A 55 -7.00 10.31 10.56
CA ALA A 55 -7.72 9.95 9.35
C ALA A 55 -7.21 10.79 8.17
N GLY A 56 -6.97 10.14 7.03
CA GLY A 56 -6.73 10.85 5.78
C GLY A 56 -7.97 11.61 5.32
N PRO A 57 -7.83 12.54 4.36
CA PRO A 57 -8.98 13.15 3.72
C PRO A 57 -9.86 12.06 3.07
N PRO A 58 -11.18 12.28 2.97
CA PRO A 58 -12.04 11.41 2.18
C PRO A 58 -11.49 11.24 0.76
N GLY A 59 -11.64 10.04 0.21
CA GLY A 59 -11.33 9.81 -1.21
C GLY A 59 -12.21 10.69 -2.12
N ALA A 60 -11.74 10.92 -3.34
CA ALA A 60 -12.56 11.58 -4.36
C ALA A 60 -13.85 10.77 -4.60
N PRO A 61 -14.99 11.44 -4.92
CA PRO A 61 -16.19 10.75 -5.34
C PRO A 61 -15.90 9.79 -6.51
N GLY A 62 -16.54 8.62 -6.48
CA GLY A 62 -16.45 7.67 -7.59
C GLY A 62 -17.09 8.21 -8.87
N ARG A 63 -16.62 7.74 -10.01
CA ARG A 63 -17.19 8.03 -11.33
C ARG A 63 -18.08 6.87 -11.77
N GLY A 64 -19.36 7.14 -12.07
CA GLY A 64 -20.30 6.12 -12.53
C GLY A 64 -20.26 5.95 -14.05
N VAL A 65 -20.80 4.83 -14.55
CA VAL A 65 -21.03 4.60 -15.98
C VAL A 65 -22.43 5.13 -16.33
N GLN A 66 -22.49 6.04 -17.30
CA GLN A 66 -23.75 6.57 -17.82
C GLN A 66 -24.27 5.74 -18.99
N ARG A 67 -23.38 5.30 -19.88
CA ARG A 67 -23.71 4.49 -21.05
C ARG A 67 -22.50 3.67 -21.46
N ALA A 68 -22.75 2.45 -21.93
CA ALA A 68 -21.76 1.64 -22.63
C ALA A 68 -22.37 1.13 -23.93
N GLU A 69 -21.69 1.34 -25.05
CA GLU A 69 -22.16 0.92 -26.37
C GLU A 69 -21.00 0.51 -27.28
N VAL A 70 -21.31 -0.27 -28.32
CA VAL A 70 -20.32 -0.65 -29.34
C VAL A 70 -20.47 0.27 -30.54
N VAL A 71 -19.39 0.97 -30.87
CA VAL A 71 -19.29 1.83 -32.06
C VAL A 71 -18.06 1.40 -32.83
N ASP A 72 -18.21 1.09 -34.12
CA ASP A 72 -17.10 0.66 -34.99
C ASP A 72 -16.25 -0.48 -34.41
N CYS A 73 -16.90 -1.52 -33.89
CA CYS A 73 -16.24 -2.66 -33.23
C CYS A 73 -15.43 -2.31 -31.97
N ARG A 74 -15.63 -1.14 -31.37
CA ARG A 74 -15.00 -0.73 -30.10
C ARG A 74 -16.05 -0.47 -29.03
N TRP A 75 -15.76 -0.89 -27.80
CA TRP A 75 -16.57 -0.51 -26.64
C TRP A 75 -16.28 0.94 -26.29
N GLN A 76 -17.30 1.80 -26.34
CA GLN A 76 -17.25 3.15 -25.81
C GLN A 76 -18.03 3.21 -24.50
N VAL A 77 -17.37 3.70 -23.45
CA VAL A 77 -17.96 3.89 -22.12
C VAL A 77 -18.02 5.39 -21.85
N THR A 78 -19.24 5.93 -21.78
CA THR A 78 -19.49 7.29 -21.32
C THR A 78 -19.78 7.27 -19.83
N TYR A 79 -19.08 8.10 -19.09
CA TYR A 79 -19.19 8.22 -17.65
C TYR A 79 -20.14 9.34 -17.25
N THR A 80 -20.55 9.33 -15.98
CA THR A 80 -21.46 10.34 -15.41
C THR A 80 -20.90 11.76 -15.39
N ASP A 81 -19.59 11.93 -15.61
CA ASP A 81 -18.94 13.24 -15.75
C ASP A 81 -18.92 13.76 -17.21
N GLY A 82 -19.52 13.02 -18.15
CA GLY A 82 -19.57 13.36 -19.57
C GLY A 82 -18.33 12.96 -20.37
N THR A 83 -17.31 12.37 -19.74
CA THR A 83 -16.16 11.82 -20.45
C THR A 83 -16.50 10.49 -21.11
N THR A 84 -15.88 10.19 -22.25
CA THR A 84 -16.01 8.90 -22.94
C THR A 84 -14.64 8.28 -23.15
N GLU A 85 -14.52 6.99 -22.88
CA GLU A 85 -13.29 6.22 -23.07
C GLU A 85 -13.55 4.99 -23.96
N ASP A 86 -12.57 4.60 -24.76
CA ASP A 86 -12.56 3.33 -25.50
C ASP A 86 -12.06 2.22 -24.56
N ALA A 87 -12.95 1.30 -24.20
CA ALA A 87 -12.70 0.19 -23.29
C ALA A 87 -12.19 -1.09 -23.98
N GLY A 88 -12.01 -1.06 -25.30
CA GLY A 88 -11.37 -2.14 -26.06
C GLY A 88 -12.19 -2.67 -27.23
N ASN A 89 -11.67 -3.75 -27.83
CA ASN A 89 -12.28 -4.39 -28.99
C ASN A 89 -13.55 -5.17 -28.59
N ALA A 90 -14.63 -4.97 -29.36
CA ALA A 90 -15.90 -5.66 -29.18
C ALA A 90 -16.12 -6.80 -30.18
N CYS A 91 -15.32 -6.87 -31.25
CA CYS A 91 -15.49 -7.84 -32.33
C CYS A 91 -14.43 -8.94 -32.26
N THR A 92 -14.86 -10.20 -32.47
CA THR A 92 -13.95 -11.34 -32.61
C THR A 92 -13.91 -11.79 -34.06
N THR A 93 -12.74 -12.13 -34.57
CA THR A 93 -12.63 -12.82 -35.86
C THR A 93 -12.83 -14.32 -35.61
N GLU A 94 -14.04 -14.83 -35.85
CA GLU A 94 -14.24 -16.27 -35.95
C GLU A 94 -13.82 -16.74 -37.35
N THR A 95 -12.76 -17.56 -37.41
CA THR A 95 -12.37 -18.22 -38.66
C THR A 95 -13.31 -19.38 -38.91
N VAL A 96 -14.35 -19.18 -39.70
CA VAL A 96 -15.20 -20.28 -40.17
C VAL A 96 -14.38 -21.12 -41.14
N THR A 97 -13.97 -22.32 -40.72
CA THR A 97 -13.40 -23.31 -41.65
C THR A 97 -14.57 -23.90 -42.44
N PRO A 98 -14.68 -23.68 -43.76
CA PRO A 98 -15.75 -24.28 -44.54
C PRO A 98 -15.59 -25.80 -44.52
N SER A 99 -16.66 -26.53 -44.18
CA SER A 99 -16.68 -27.99 -44.35
C SER A 99 -16.42 -28.34 -45.82
N PRO A 100 -15.58 -29.35 -46.13
CA PRO A 100 -15.40 -29.77 -47.50
C PRO A 100 -16.74 -30.27 -48.03
N THR A 101 -17.30 -29.57 -49.02
CA THR A 101 -18.47 -30.04 -49.77
C THR A 101 -18.06 -31.31 -50.49
N THR A 102 -18.54 -32.46 -50.04
CA THR A 102 -18.38 -33.72 -50.77
C THR A 102 -19.19 -33.62 -52.06
N GLY A 103 -18.54 -33.16 -53.13
CA GLY A 103 -19.02 -33.28 -54.49
C GLY A 103 -19.05 -34.76 -54.88
N GLY A 104 -20.14 -35.44 -54.55
CA GLY A 104 -20.41 -36.79 -55.01
C GLY A 104 -20.78 -36.78 -56.49
N LEU A 105 -19.79 -36.88 -57.37
CA LEU A 105 -20.02 -37.36 -58.74
C LEU A 105 -20.40 -38.84 -58.67
N SER A 106 -21.71 -39.11 -58.57
CA SER A 106 -22.27 -40.45 -58.77
C SER A 106 -22.20 -40.79 -60.26
N LEU A 107 -21.10 -41.39 -60.70
CA LEU A 107 -21.04 -42.07 -61.99
C LEU A 107 -21.90 -43.35 -61.89
N LEU A 108 -23.11 -43.30 -62.43
CA LEU A 108 -23.90 -44.51 -62.69
C LEU A 108 -23.19 -45.34 -63.78
N PRO A 109 -22.99 -46.66 -63.59
CA PRO A 109 -22.48 -47.49 -64.68
C PRO A 109 -23.53 -47.60 -65.79
N SER A 110 -23.13 -47.28 -67.02
CA SER A 110 -23.92 -47.52 -68.23
C SER A 110 -24.28 -49.01 -68.32
N ARG A 111 -25.57 -49.33 -68.36
CA ARG A 111 -26.08 -50.67 -68.69
C ARG A 111 -26.45 -50.74 -70.17
N ARG A 112 -25.93 -51.81 -70.79
CA ARG A 112 -26.20 -52.40 -72.12
C ARG A 112 -25.49 -51.77 -73.31
#